data_AF-A0A951TCK6-F1
#
_entry.id   AF-A0A951TCK6-F1
#
_cell.length_a   1.000
_cell.length_b   1.000
_cell.length_c   1.000
_cell.angle_alpha   90.00
_cell.angle_beta   90.00
_cell.angle_gamma   90.00
#
_symmetry.space_group_name_H-M   'P 1'
#
loop_
_entity.id
_entity.type
_entity.pdbx_description
1 polymer ?
#
loop_
_entity_poly.entity_id
_entity_poly.type
_entity_poly.pdbx_seq_one_letter_code
_entity_poly.pdbx_strand_id
1 'polypeptide(L)'
;MNAMIEKEIGYQDIVEDVKGIQTHLIKLSYKLYILLSALFKEFIHSFQDLSYSNIKRVGLKEVFFARALRFFNLPNNEDKQSVRERIKAYKPKIKRRIKKVIGRMIIAIASMIYFISGKTQKRTRKKKYNTFQEKIIS
;
A
#
# COMPACT_ATOMS: atom_id res chain seq x y z
N MET A 1 47.51 41.73 -0.31
CA MET A 1 46.85 40.81 -1.26
C MET A 1 46.94 39.35 -0.81
N ASN A 2 48.09 38.83 -0.38
CA ASN A 2 48.25 37.40 -0.03
C ASN A 2 47.37 36.91 1.13
N ALA A 3 47.16 37.70 2.18
CA ALA A 3 46.33 37.30 3.33
C ALA A 3 44.81 37.19 3.03
N MET A 4 44.35 37.78 1.92
CA MET A 4 42.95 37.67 1.48
C MET A 4 42.74 36.37 0.70
N ILE A 5 43.73 35.98 -0.10
CA ILE A 5 43.76 34.74 -0.89
C ILE A 5 43.85 33.51 0.05
N GLU A 6 44.69 33.57 1.09
CA GLU A 6 44.78 32.48 2.09
C GLU A 6 43.47 32.26 2.85
N LYS A 7 42.71 33.33 3.13
CA LYS A 7 41.39 33.21 3.76
C LYS A 7 40.34 32.61 2.83
N GLU A 8 40.38 32.94 1.54
CA GLU A 8 39.48 32.35 0.54
C GLU A 8 39.78 30.87 0.31
N ILE A 9 41.06 30.47 0.28
CA ILE A 9 41.47 29.07 0.16
C ILE A 9 41.01 28.27 1.39
N GLY A 10 41.27 28.78 2.61
CA GLY A 10 40.83 28.09 3.83
C GLY A 10 39.30 27.96 3.94
N TYR A 11 38.54 28.89 3.36
CA TYR A 11 37.08 28.79 3.31
C TYR A 11 36.60 27.74 2.29
N GLN A 12 37.29 27.60 1.16
CA GLN A 12 36.96 26.58 0.16
C GLN A 12 37.18 25.16 0.68
N ASP A 13 38.29 24.91 1.40
CA ASP A 13 38.58 23.61 1.99
C ASP A 13 37.50 23.19 3.00
N ILE A 14 37.06 24.12 3.86
CA ILE A 14 35.97 23.89 4.83
C ILE A 14 34.66 23.55 4.10
N VAL A 15 34.36 24.22 2.98
CA VAL A 15 33.14 23.95 2.21
C VAL A 15 33.19 22.56 1.56
N GLU A 16 34.35 22.12 1.08
CA GLU A 16 34.51 20.76 0.54
C GLU A 16 34.36 19.69 1.61
N ASP A 17 34.95 19.88 2.79
CA ASP A 17 34.82 18.95 3.92
C ASP A 17 33.37 18.80 4.37
N VAL A 18 32.64 19.92 4.50
CA VAL A 18 31.22 19.90 4.86
C VAL A 18 30.38 19.15 3.82
N LYS A 19 30.66 19.34 2.52
CA LYS A 19 30.00 18.59 1.44
C LYS A 19 30.33 17.09 1.50
N GLY A 20 31.57 16.74 1.85
CA GLY A 20 32.02 15.37 2.07
C GLY A 20 31.23 14.70 3.19
N ILE A 21 31.11 15.37 4.34
CA ILE A 21 30.33 14.91 5.48
C ILE A 21 28.85 14.73 5.12
N GLN A 22 28.24 15.71 4.44
CA GLN A 22 26.85 15.60 3.98
C GLN A 22 26.63 14.37 3.10
N THR A 23 27.53 14.13 2.14
CA THR A 23 27.46 12.98 1.24
C THR A 23 27.59 11.67 2.00
N HIS A 24 28.47 11.59 2.99
CA HIS A 24 28.60 10.44 3.87
C HIS A 24 27.33 10.18 4.69
N LEU A 25 26.72 11.24 5.23
CA LEU A 25 25.49 11.16 6.00
C LEU A 25 24.31 10.66 5.16
N ILE A 26 24.20 11.14 3.91
CA ILE A 26 23.21 10.66 2.93
C ILE A 26 23.42 9.17 2.62
N LYS A 27 24.67 8.74 2.39
CA LYS A 27 24.95 7.31 2.16
C LYS A 27 24.58 6.45 3.36
N LEU A 28 24.83 6.94 4.57
CA LEU A 28 24.49 6.24 5.81
C LEU A 28 22.97 6.12 5.98
N SER A 29 22.23 7.21 5.72
CA SER A 29 20.77 7.21 5.83
C SER A 29 20.12 6.27 4.81
N TYR A 30 20.65 6.19 3.58
CA TYR A 30 20.22 5.20 2.59
C TYR A 30 20.47 3.76 3.04
N LYS A 31 21.66 3.46 3.59
CA LYS A 31 21.96 2.13 4.13
C LYS A 31 21.01 1.76 5.28
N LEU A 32 20.77 2.70 6.19
CA LEU A 32 19.83 2.52 7.29
C LEU A 32 18.42 2.26 6.78
N TYR A 33 17.94 3.05 5.81
CA TYR A 33 16.64 2.87 5.19
C TYR A 33 16.49 1.47 4.56
N ILE A 34 17.51 0.99 3.85
CA ILE A 34 17.49 -0.35 3.25
C ILE A 34 17.35 -1.42 4.34
N LEU A 35 18.17 -1.37 5.40
CA LEU A 35 18.10 -2.32 6.51
C LEU A 35 16.75 -2.28 7.23
N LEU A 36 16.23 -1.08 7.49
CA LEU A 36 14.94 -0.89 8.13
C LEU A 36 13.81 -1.45 7.25
N SER A 37 13.86 -1.20 5.94
CA SER A 37 12.87 -1.72 4.99
C SER A 37 12.90 -3.24 4.90
N ALA A 38 14.07 -3.87 5.04
CA ALA A 38 14.22 -5.31 5.08
C ALA A 38 13.58 -5.88 6.35
N LEU A 39 13.89 -5.29 7.52
CA LEU A 39 13.28 -5.66 8.79
C LEU A 39 11.76 -5.51 8.77
N PHE A 40 11.23 -4.41 8.22
CA PHE A 40 9.78 -4.21 8.07
C PHE A 40 9.14 -5.27 7.17
N LYS A 41 9.79 -5.66 6.05
CA LYS A 41 9.30 -6.74 5.19
C LYS A 41 9.26 -8.07 5.92
N GLU A 42 10.30 -8.40 6.67
CA GLU A 42 10.35 -9.61 7.49
C GLU A 42 9.28 -9.60 8.59
N PHE A 43 9.07 -8.46 9.23
CA PHE A 43 8.04 -8.26 10.24
C PHE A 43 6.62 -8.40 9.67
N ILE A 44 6.34 -7.80 8.51
CA ILE A 44 5.05 -7.94 7.81
C ILE A 44 4.83 -9.41 7.40
N HIS A 45 5.86 -10.09 6.89
CA HIS A 45 5.77 -11.52 6.59
C HIS A 45 5.50 -12.36 7.85
N SER A 46 6.09 -12.01 8.99
CA SER A 46 5.82 -12.67 10.27
C SER A 46 4.35 -12.53 10.69
N PHE A 47 3.69 -11.40 10.39
CA PHE A 47 2.26 -11.24 10.67
C PHE A 47 1.37 -12.12 9.79
N GLN A 48 1.75 -12.36 8.54
CA GLN A 48 1.02 -13.28 7.67
C GLN A 48 1.10 -14.73 8.18
N ASP A 49 2.27 -15.13 8.70
CA ASP A 49 2.46 -16.45 9.31
C ASP A 49 1.60 -16.61 10.58
N LEU A 50 1.38 -15.54 11.36
CA LEU A 50 0.52 -15.48 12.55
C LEU A 50 -0.98 -15.26 12.26
N SER A 51 -1.39 -15.21 10.98
CA SER A 51 -2.82 -15.02 10.71
C SER A 51 -3.62 -16.21 11.28
N TYR A 52 -4.80 -15.92 11.83
CA TYR A 52 -5.69 -16.94 12.40
C TYR A 52 -5.96 -18.10 11.42
N SER A 53 -6.05 -17.79 10.13
CA SER A 53 -6.22 -18.80 9.08
C SER A 53 -5.04 -19.75 8.90
N ASN A 54 -3.82 -19.28 9.19
CA ASN A 54 -2.60 -20.08 9.11
C ASN A 54 -2.40 -20.92 10.39
N ILE A 55 -2.64 -20.32 11.56
CA ILE A 55 -2.62 -21.00 12.86
C ILE A 55 -3.61 -22.17 12.87
N LYS A 56 -4.83 -21.98 12.34
CA LYS A 56 -5.84 -23.05 12.23
C LYS A 56 -5.42 -24.17 11.28
N ARG A 57 -4.57 -23.91 10.28
CA ARG A 57 -4.15 -24.88 9.26
C ARG A 57 -2.94 -25.70 9.68
N VAL A 58 -1.94 -25.05 10.26
CA VAL A 58 -0.62 -25.66 10.52
C VAL A 58 -0.46 -26.03 12.00
N GLY A 59 -1.22 -25.37 12.89
CA GLY A 59 -1.05 -25.49 14.33
C GLY A 59 -0.19 -24.35 14.89
N LEU A 60 -0.54 -23.86 16.07
CA LEU A 60 0.14 -22.73 16.72
C LEU A 60 1.61 -23.08 17.03
N LYS A 61 1.84 -24.32 17.50
CA LYS A 61 3.16 -24.82 17.89
C LYS A 61 4.11 -24.86 16.70
N GLU A 62 3.64 -25.33 15.55
CA GLU A 62 4.39 -25.42 14.31
C GLU A 62 4.76 -24.04 13.76
N VAL A 63 3.85 -23.06 13.86
CA VAL A 63 4.14 -21.67 13.50
C VAL A 63 5.24 -21.07 14.39
N PHE A 64 5.18 -21.30 15.71
CA PHE A 64 6.24 -20.84 16.61
C PHE A 64 7.56 -21.56 16.39
N PHE A 65 7.54 -22.87 16.13
CA PHE A 65 8.75 -23.66 15.87
C PHE A 65 9.45 -23.20 14.58
N ALA A 66 8.70 -23.03 13.50
CA ALA A 66 9.23 -22.49 12.25
C ALA A 66 9.78 -21.06 12.42
N ARG A 67 9.18 -20.25 13.29
CA ARG A 67 9.64 -18.90 13.61
C ARG A 67 10.94 -18.92 14.42
N ALA A 68 11.03 -19.78 15.43
CA ALA A 68 12.24 -19.95 16.23
C ALA A 68 13.41 -20.40 15.34
N LEU A 69 13.19 -21.38 14.45
CA LEU A 69 14.20 -21.84 13.51
C LEU A 69 14.69 -20.73 12.57
N ARG A 70 13.80 -19.87 12.07
CA ARG A 70 14.19 -18.69 11.28
C ARG A 70 14.97 -17.67 12.10
N PHE A 71 14.56 -17.42 13.34
CA PHE A 71 15.23 -16.47 14.23
C PHE A 71 16.67 -16.89 14.56
N PHE A 72 16.89 -18.20 14.76
CA PHE A 72 18.22 -18.77 15.02
C PHE A 72 19.01 -19.12 13.75
N ASN A 73 18.53 -18.75 12.55
CA ASN A 73 19.14 -19.09 11.27
C ASN A 73 19.46 -20.58 11.10
N LEU A 74 18.70 -21.45 11.77
CA LEU A 74 18.90 -22.90 11.70
C LEU A 74 18.35 -23.41 10.36
N PRO A 75 19.10 -24.27 9.63
CA PRO A 75 18.58 -24.91 8.45
C PRO A 75 17.39 -25.77 8.85
N ASN A 76 16.19 -25.31 8.49
CA ASN A 76 15.00 -26.12 8.62
C ASN A 76 15.09 -27.23 7.56
N ASN A 77 15.59 -28.40 7.97
CA ASN A 77 15.78 -29.56 7.10
C ASN A 77 14.44 -30.15 6.60
N GLU A 78 13.33 -29.73 7.18
CA GLU A 78 11.99 -29.97 6.64
C GLU A 78 11.63 -28.85 5.65
N ASP A 79 12.03 -29.06 4.41
CA ASP A 79 11.33 -28.58 3.21
C ASP A 79 10.95 -27.09 3.16
N LYS A 80 11.93 -26.25 2.79
CA LYS A 80 11.66 -24.93 2.18
C LYS A 80 10.75 -25.04 0.94
N GLN A 81 10.60 -26.22 0.34
CA GLN A 81 9.68 -26.49 -0.77
C GLN A 81 8.25 -26.81 -0.31
N SER A 82 8.02 -27.71 0.64
CA SER A 82 6.68 -28.20 0.98
C SER A 82 5.78 -27.16 1.66
N VAL A 83 6.31 -26.30 2.53
CA VAL A 83 5.51 -25.23 3.17
C VAL A 83 5.23 -24.10 2.17
N ARG A 84 6.24 -23.73 1.37
CA ARG A 84 6.12 -22.64 0.38
C ARG A 84 5.25 -23.04 -0.81
N GLU A 85 5.25 -24.32 -1.19
CA GLU A 85 4.35 -24.89 -2.21
C GLU A 85 2.94 -25.11 -1.68
N ARG A 86 2.75 -25.56 -0.42
CA ARG A 86 1.43 -25.58 0.23
C ARG A 86 0.80 -24.19 0.36
N ILE A 87 1.62 -23.15 0.57
CA ILE A 87 1.16 -21.75 0.62
C ILE A 87 0.95 -21.17 -0.79
N LYS A 88 1.82 -21.47 -1.77
CA LYS A 88 1.69 -20.99 -3.17
C LYS A 88 0.55 -21.67 -3.95
N ALA A 89 0.18 -22.91 -3.62
CA ALA A 89 -0.88 -23.64 -4.30
C ALA A 89 -2.28 -23.06 -4.08
N TYR A 90 -2.47 -22.21 -3.07
CA TYR A 90 -3.73 -21.52 -2.86
C TYR A 90 -3.62 -20.05 -3.27
N LYS A 91 -3.59 -19.78 -4.58
CA LYS A 91 -3.99 -18.45 -5.09
C LYS A 91 -5.43 -18.25 -4.64
N PRO A 92 -5.71 -17.39 -3.64
CA PRO A 92 -7.07 -17.23 -3.22
C PRO A 92 -7.84 -16.64 -4.41
N LYS A 93 -9.04 -17.17 -4.69
CA LYS A 93 -10.01 -16.59 -5.65
C LYS A 93 -10.49 -15.17 -5.21
N ILE A 94 -9.69 -14.44 -4.43
CA ILE A 94 -9.90 -13.09 -3.92
C ILE A 94 -10.11 -12.11 -5.09
N LYS A 95 -9.37 -12.24 -6.20
CA LYS A 95 -9.62 -11.39 -7.39
C LYS A 95 -11.07 -11.51 -7.91
N ARG A 96 -11.66 -12.73 -7.87
CA ARG A 96 -13.05 -12.95 -8.27
C ARG A 96 -14.06 -12.44 -7.23
N ARG A 97 -13.74 -12.52 -5.93
CA ARG A 97 -14.60 -11.96 -4.87
C ARG A 97 -14.58 -10.43 -4.87
N ILE A 98 -13.40 -9.80 -4.97
CA ILE A 98 -13.26 -8.34 -5.06
C ILE A 98 -13.97 -7.80 -6.30
N LYS A 99 -13.80 -8.44 -7.47
CA LYS A 99 -14.52 -8.03 -8.70
C LYS A 99 -16.05 -8.10 -8.54
N LYS A 100 -16.56 -9.10 -7.82
CA LYS A 100 -18.00 -9.21 -7.51
C LYS A 100 -18.49 -8.14 -6.53
N VAL A 101 -17.70 -7.81 -5.51
CA VAL A 101 -18.06 -6.79 -4.50
C VAL A 101 -18.03 -5.39 -5.13
N ILE A 102 -16.96 -5.06 -5.86
CA ILE A 102 -16.84 -3.78 -6.58
C ILE A 102 -17.95 -3.65 -7.65
N GLY A 103 -18.22 -4.72 -8.41
CA GLY A 103 -19.30 -4.72 -9.40
C GLY A 103 -20.68 -4.45 -8.78
N ARG A 104 -20.97 -5.05 -7.61
CA ARG A 104 -22.22 -4.78 -6.89
C ARG A 104 -22.33 -3.34 -6.39
N MET A 105 -21.23 -2.75 -5.92
CA MET A 105 -21.21 -1.33 -5.52
C MET A 105 -21.47 -0.40 -6.72
N ILE A 106 -20.83 -0.65 -7.87
CA ILE A 106 -21.03 0.16 -9.08
C ILE A 106 -22.48 0.10 -9.55
N ILE A 107 -23.10 -1.09 -9.55
CA ILE A 107 -24.52 -1.26 -9.91
C ILE A 107 -25.42 -0.49 -8.94
N ALA A 108 -25.15 -0.54 -7.64
CA ALA A 108 -25.92 0.19 -6.64
C ALA A 108 -25.84 1.72 -6.89
N ILE A 109 -24.63 2.25 -7.12
CA ILE A 109 -24.41 3.67 -7.43
C ILE A 109 -25.12 4.07 -8.73
N ALA A 110 -25.02 3.27 -9.79
CA ALA A 110 -25.69 3.55 -11.06
C ALA A 110 -27.22 3.57 -10.92
N SER A 111 -27.79 2.65 -10.14
CA SER A 111 -29.24 2.61 -9.88
C SER A 111 -29.72 3.83 -9.08
N MET A 112 -28.92 4.30 -8.12
CA MET A 112 -29.19 5.51 -7.34
C MET A 112 -29.16 6.76 -8.23
N ILE A 113 -28.15 6.89 -9.11
CA ILE A 113 -28.06 7.98 -10.09
C ILE A 113 -29.27 7.96 -11.04
N TYR A 114 -29.65 6.79 -11.55
CA TYR A 114 -30.81 6.65 -12.42
C TYR A 114 -32.11 7.08 -11.72
N PHE A 115 -32.28 6.72 -10.45
CA PHE A 115 -33.46 7.10 -9.66
C PHE A 115 -33.54 8.62 -9.41
N ILE A 116 -32.41 9.26 -9.14
CA ILE A 116 -32.33 10.72 -8.96
C ILE A 116 -32.62 11.43 -10.28
N SER A 117 -31.98 11.02 -11.38
CA SER A 117 -32.19 11.58 -12.73
C SER A 117 -33.62 11.37 -13.24
N GLY A 118 -34.23 10.22 -12.95
CA GLY A 118 -35.63 9.95 -13.28
C GLY A 118 -36.61 10.87 -12.54
N LYS A 119 -36.30 11.24 -11.29
CA LYS A 119 -37.12 12.20 -10.51
C LYS A 119 -36.95 13.64 -10.99
N THR A 120 -35.74 14.06 -11.37
CA THR A 120 -35.51 15.41 -11.89
C THR A 120 -36.16 15.62 -13.26
N GLN A 121 -36.13 14.62 -14.14
CA GLN A 121 -36.78 14.69 -15.45
C GLN A 121 -38.33 14.76 -15.37
N LYS A 122 -38.93 14.09 -14.38
CA LYS A 122 -40.38 14.19 -14.12
C LYS A 122 -40.78 15.59 -13.61
N ARG A 123 -39.92 16.24 -12.82
CA ARG A 123 -40.15 17.62 -12.34
C ARG A 123 -40.05 18.66 -13.46
N THR A 124 -39.10 18.52 -14.38
CA THR A 124 -38.97 19.45 -15.52
C THR A 124 -40.10 19.30 -16.54
N ARG A 125 -40.58 18.07 -16.79
CA ARG A 125 -41.76 17.83 -17.66
C ARG A 125 -43.05 18.43 -17.10
N LYS A 126 -43.30 18.29 -15.78
CA LYS A 126 -44.45 18.94 -15.14
C LYS A 126 -44.38 20.47 -15.20
N LYS A 127 -43.20 21.05 -14.94
CA LYS A 127 -43.02 22.51 -15.03
C LYS A 127 -43.27 23.04 -16.45
N LYS A 128 -42.74 22.37 -17.47
CA LYS A 128 -42.95 22.75 -18.88
C LYS A 128 -44.42 22.68 -19.31
N TYR A 129 -45.18 21.70 -18.81
CA TYR A 129 -46.61 21.58 -19.11
C TYR A 129 -47.43 22.73 -18.48
N ASN A 130 -47.13 23.09 -17.22
CA ASN A 130 -47.81 24.20 -16.54
C ASN A 130 -47.52 25.55 -17.19
N THR A 131 -46.27 25.80 -17.61
CA THR A 131 -45.91 27.04 -18.33
C THR A 131 -46.55 27.11 -19.72
N PHE A 132 -46.81 25.96 -20.36
CA PHE A 132 -47.50 25.92 -21.65
C PHE A 132 -49.01 26.19 -21.49
N GLN A 133 -49.63 25.70 -20.41
CA GLN A 133 -51.04 25.96 -20.08
C GLN A 133 -51.28 27.44 -19.73
N GLU A 134 -50.42 28.05 -18.91
CA GLU A 134 -50.53 29.50 -18.59
C GLU A 134 -50.43 30.38 -19.84
N LYS A 135 -49.62 29.99 -20.83
CA LYS A 135 -49.46 30.72 -22.10
C LYS A 135 -50.63 30.55 -23.08
N ILE A 136 -51.47 29.52 -22.90
CA ILE A 136 -52.67 29.29 -23.72
C ILE A 136 -53.87 30.08 -23.14
N ILE A 137 -53.86 30.34 -21.83
CA ILE A 137 -54.96 30.99 -21.11
C ILE A 137 -54.79 32.52 -21.03
N SER A 138 -53.57 33.06 -21.22
CA SER A 138 -53.30 34.51 -21.38
C SER A 138 -53.46 34.97 -22.82
#